data_AF-A0A135SXC0-F1
#
_entry.id   AF-A0A135SXC0-F1
#
_cell.length_a   1.000
_cell.length_b   1.000
_cell.length_c   1.000
_cell.angle_alpha   90.00
_cell.angle_beta   90.00
_cell.angle_gamma   90.00
#
_symmetry.space_group_name_H-M   'P 1'
#
loop_
_entity.id
_entity.type
_entity.pdbx_description
1 polymer ?
#
loop_
_entity_poly.entity_id
_entity_poly.type
_entity_poly.pdbx_seq_one_letter_code
_entity_poly.pdbx_strand_id
1 'polypeptide(L)'
;MALHQEYGPDSQRAQNGGGEIWVSSAHPGVVDTNLSGSVGSPVMSFLSVMRWFGLIWPVDEGSWNTLFCAAGSDMKAEQSGGYIDIFRRFGEPWWQSGAARDGTLAMKLEVWTRATMGKEGWTEVGTN
;
A
#
# COMPACT_ATOMS: atom_id res chain seq x y z
N MET A 1 5.63 6.35 0.74
CA MET A 1 6.25 7.58 0.20
C MET A 1 7.72 7.70 0.59
N ALA A 2 8.11 7.55 1.88
CA ALA A 2 9.52 7.59 2.30
C ALA A 2 10.40 6.53 1.62
N LEU A 3 9.99 5.25 1.64
CA LEU A 3 10.75 4.17 0.98
C LEU A 3 10.90 4.35 -0.54
N HIS A 4 9.85 4.84 -1.22
CA HIS A 4 9.94 5.13 -2.65
C HIS A 4 10.93 6.27 -2.93
N GLN A 5 11.00 7.30 -2.09
CA GLN A 5 12.00 8.36 -2.25
C GLN A 5 13.43 7.85 -2.02
N GLU A 6 13.60 6.93 -1.06
CA GLU A 6 14.92 6.41 -0.68
C GLU A 6 15.46 5.33 -1.64
N TYR A 7 14.58 4.47 -2.16
CA TYR A 7 14.96 3.29 -2.95
C TYR A 7 14.33 3.23 -4.35
N GLY A 8 13.35 4.07 -4.64
CA GLY A 8 12.60 4.02 -5.90
C GLY A 8 13.44 4.41 -7.13
N PRO A 9 12.81 4.38 -8.32
CA PRO A 9 13.48 4.61 -9.60
C PRO A 9 14.29 5.91 -9.67
N ASP A 10 13.73 6.99 -9.13
CA ASP A 10 14.36 8.31 -9.16
C ASP A 10 15.25 8.59 -7.95
N SER A 11 15.47 7.61 -7.08
CA SER A 11 16.27 7.79 -5.87
C SER A 11 17.75 8.01 -6.19
N GLN A 12 18.45 8.75 -5.32
CA GLN A 12 19.90 8.93 -5.43
C GLN A 12 20.65 7.58 -5.41
N ARG A 13 20.12 6.60 -4.66
CA ARG A 13 20.66 5.24 -4.60
C ARG A 13 20.64 4.57 -5.97
N ALA A 14 19.50 4.63 -6.66
CA ALA A 14 19.34 4.07 -8.01
C ALA A 14 20.28 4.75 -9.01
N GLN A 15 20.32 6.08 -8.99
CA GLN A 15 21.20 6.89 -9.86
C GLN A 15 22.69 6.57 -9.65
N ASN A 16 23.08 6.19 -8.43
CA ASN A 16 24.45 5.81 -8.09
C ASN A 16 24.77 4.32 -8.40
N GLY A 17 23.88 3.61 -9.12
CA GLY A 17 24.09 2.20 -9.49
C GLY A 17 23.77 1.19 -8.39
N GLY A 18 23.13 1.61 -7.30
CA GLY A 18 22.74 0.74 -6.18
C GLY A 18 21.49 -0.11 -6.43
N GLY A 19 20.93 -0.05 -7.64
CA GLY A 19 19.67 -0.67 -8.02
C GLY A 19 18.45 0.07 -7.47
N GLU A 20 17.28 -0.34 -7.97
CA GLU A 20 15.97 0.20 -7.60
C GLU A 20 15.18 -0.83 -6.78
N ILE A 21 14.44 -0.36 -5.78
CA ILE A 21 13.41 -1.14 -5.10
C ILE A 21 12.09 -0.41 -5.28
N TRP A 22 11.16 -1.05 -5.98
CA TRP A 22 9.85 -0.47 -6.23
C TRP A 22 8.91 -0.78 -5.08
N VAL A 23 8.23 0.25 -4.59
CA VAL A 23 7.37 0.15 -3.41
C VAL A 23 6.02 0.74 -3.74
N SER A 24 4.97 -0.07 -3.73
CA SER A 24 3.61 0.38 -3.98
C SER A 24 2.66 -0.22 -2.95
N SER A 25 1.58 0.49 -2.65
CA SER A 25 0.51 -0.03 -1.80
C SER A 25 -0.56 -0.65 -2.68
N ALA A 26 -0.87 -1.94 -2.49
CA ALA A 26 -1.94 -2.61 -3.20
C ALA A 26 -3.19 -2.70 -2.31
N HIS A 27 -4.30 -2.15 -2.79
CA HIS A 27 -5.61 -2.33 -2.17
C HIS A 27 -6.40 -3.37 -2.96
N PRO A 28 -6.95 -4.42 -2.30
CA PRO A 28 -7.58 -5.53 -3.00
C PRO A 28 -9.04 -5.24 -3.42
N GLY A 29 -9.51 -4.01 -3.25
CA GLY A 29 -10.93 -3.67 -3.28
C GLY A 29 -11.66 -4.16 -2.02
N VAL A 30 -12.98 -4.22 -2.07
CA VAL A 30 -13.79 -4.86 -1.03
C VAL A 30 -13.86 -6.34 -1.34
N VAL A 31 -13.18 -7.16 -0.55
CA VAL A 31 -13.07 -8.61 -0.78
C VAL A 31 -13.88 -9.38 0.26
N ASP A 32 -14.54 -10.45 -0.18
CA ASP A 32 -15.26 -11.34 0.72
C ASP A 32 -14.28 -12.21 1.53
N THR A 33 -13.96 -11.78 2.74
CA THR A 33 -13.06 -12.50 3.66
C THR A 33 -13.73 -12.67 5.02
N ASN A 34 -13.25 -13.61 5.83
CA ASN A 34 -13.79 -13.83 7.19
C ASN A 34 -13.57 -12.63 8.14
N LEU A 35 -12.79 -11.62 7.73
CA LEU A 35 -12.59 -10.38 8.48
C LEU A 35 -13.88 -9.53 8.55
N SER A 36 -14.81 -9.68 7.60
CA SER A 36 -16.12 -9.04 7.67
C SER A 36 -17.06 -9.66 8.70
N GLY A 37 -16.72 -10.81 9.29
CA GLY A 37 -17.55 -11.48 10.31
C GLY A 37 -17.57 -10.77 11.67
N SER A 38 -16.59 -9.90 11.94
CA SER A 38 -16.41 -9.22 13.23
C SER A 38 -16.68 -7.70 13.19
N VAL A 39 -17.22 -7.18 12.09
CA VAL A 39 -17.48 -5.74 11.93
C VAL A 39 -18.87 -5.37 12.44
N GLY A 40 -19.00 -4.18 13.05
CA GLY A 40 -20.26 -3.70 13.61
C GLY A 40 -21.38 -3.53 12.58
N SER A 41 -22.62 -3.48 13.07
CA SER A 41 -23.86 -3.42 12.27
C SER A 41 -23.87 -2.41 11.08
N PRO A 42 -23.30 -1.18 11.19
CA PRO A 42 -23.26 -0.24 10.07
C PRO A 42 -22.39 -0.73 8.89
N VAL A 43 -21.26 -1.38 9.20
CA VAL A 43 -20.33 -1.91 8.20
C VAL A 43 -20.96 -3.13 7.50
N MET A 44 -21.67 -3.97 8.23
CA MET A 44 -22.43 -5.10 7.66
C MET A 44 -23.52 -4.62 6.68
N SER A 45 -24.21 -3.53 7.00
CA SER A 45 -25.24 -2.94 6.14
C SER A 45 -24.62 -2.37 4.86
N PHE A 46 -23.49 -1.66 4.98
CA PHE A 46 -22.72 -1.16 3.84
C PHE A 46 -22.17 -2.28 2.95
N LEU A 47 -21.60 -3.33 3.54
CA LEU A 47 -21.13 -4.51 2.81
C LEU A 47 -22.27 -5.21 2.08
N SER A 48 -23.46 -5.31 2.69
CA SER A 48 -24.64 -5.91 2.04
C SER A 48 -25.08 -5.12 0.81
N VAL A 49 -25.09 -3.79 0.91
CA VAL A 49 -25.37 -2.90 -0.23
C VAL A 49 -24.33 -3.07 -1.33
N MET A 50 -23.03 -3.06 -1.00
CA MET A 50 -21.96 -3.29 -1.96
C MET A 50 -22.06 -4.65 -2.65
N ARG A 51 -22.41 -5.70 -1.90
CA ARG A 51 -22.64 -7.05 -2.41
C ARG A 51 -23.76 -7.06 -3.44
N TRP A 52 -24.84 -6.32 -3.18
CA TRP A 52 -25.97 -6.20 -4.09
C TRP A 52 -25.64 -5.43 -5.38
N PHE A 53 -24.77 -4.42 -5.28
CA PHE A 53 -24.25 -3.68 -6.43
C PHE A 53 -23.09 -4.38 -7.16
N GLY A 54 -22.68 -5.59 -6.75
CA GLY A 54 -21.58 -6.32 -7.37
C GLY A 54 -20.20 -5.68 -7.16
N LEU A 55 -20.06 -4.89 -6.09
CA LEU A 55 -18.81 -4.17 -5.74
C LEU A 55 -17.92 -4.96 -4.76
N ILE A 56 -18.27 -6.24 -4.51
CA ILE A 56 -17.47 -7.17 -3.72
C ILE A 56 -16.79 -8.16 -4.64
N TRP A 57 -15.47 -8.21 -4.56
CA TRP A 57 -14.63 -9.07 -5.39
C TRP A 57 -14.39 -10.42 -4.69
N PRO A 58 -14.39 -11.53 -5.44
CA PRO A 58 -13.81 -12.79 -4.99
C PRO A 58 -12.35 -12.60 -4.54
N VAL A 59 -11.89 -13.45 -3.62
CA VAL A 59 -10.51 -13.38 -3.07
C VAL A 59 -9.45 -13.46 -4.18
N ASP A 60 -9.66 -14.33 -5.16
CA ASP A 60 -8.73 -14.49 -6.29
C ASP A 60 -8.61 -13.19 -7.09
N GLU A 61 -9.73 -12.52 -7.40
CA GLU A 61 -9.74 -11.26 -8.14
C GLU A 61 -9.19 -10.09 -7.31
N GLY A 62 -9.47 -10.07 -6.01
CA GLY A 62 -8.89 -9.10 -5.08
C GLY A 62 -7.36 -9.21 -4.96
N SER A 63 -6.80 -10.39 -5.22
CA SER A 63 -5.35 -10.61 -5.17
C SER A 63 -4.58 -10.05 -6.38
N TRP A 64 -5.28 -9.74 -7.48
CA TRP A 64 -4.63 -9.37 -8.75
C TRP A 64 -3.76 -8.12 -8.64
N ASN A 65 -4.15 -7.13 -7.84
CA ASN A 65 -3.32 -5.95 -7.64
C ASN A 65 -2.00 -6.29 -6.94
N THR A 66 -2.05 -7.14 -5.91
CA THR A 66 -0.85 -7.60 -5.21
C THR A 66 0.04 -8.41 -6.14
N LEU A 67 -0.53 -9.33 -6.93
CA LEU A 67 0.22 -10.12 -7.91
C LEU A 67 0.85 -9.23 -8.99
N PHE A 68 0.10 -8.26 -9.50
CA PHE A 68 0.61 -7.27 -10.46
C PHE A 68 1.78 -6.48 -9.88
N CYS A 69 1.66 -5.98 -8.64
CA CYS A 69 2.74 -5.22 -7.98
C CYS A 69 3.98 -6.08 -7.70
N ALA A 70 3.79 -7.36 -7.37
CA ALA A 70 4.89 -8.23 -6.96
C ALA A 70 5.60 -8.91 -8.14
N ALA A 71 4.88 -9.21 -9.22
CA ALA A 71 5.37 -10.08 -10.30
C ALA A 71 4.89 -9.69 -11.71
N GLY A 72 4.10 -8.63 -11.85
CA GLY A 72 3.62 -8.20 -13.16
C GLY A 72 4.75 -7.68 -14.03
N SER A 73 4.98 -8.29 -15.19
CA SER A 73 5.98 -7.81 -16.17
C SER A 73 5.67 -6.42 -16.73
N ASP A 74 4.40 -6.02 -16.66
CA ASP A 74 3.91 -4.76 -17.20
C ASP A 74 3.85 -3.64 -16.15
N MET A 75 4.29 -3.92 -14.91
CA MET A 75 4.46 -2.86 -13.91
C MET A 75 5.56 -1.90 -14.36
N LYS A 76 5.30 -0.60 -14.22
CA LYS A 76 6.22 0.45 -14.65
C LYS A 76 6.78 1.24 -13.48
N ALA A 77 7.93 1.87 -13.71
CA ALA A 77 8.62 2.71 -12.73
C ALA A 77 7.70 3.82 -12.17
N GLU A 78 6.84 4.41 -13.01
CA GLU A 78 5.92 5.48 -12.59
C GLU A 78 4.82 4.99 -11.63
N GLN A 79 4.63 3.67 -11.52
CA GLN A 79 3.67 3.07 -10.59
C GLN A 79 4.30 2.78 -9.22
N SER A 80 5.62 2.92 -9.10
CA SER A 80 6.33 2.94 -7.82
C SER A 80 5.91 4.16 -7.00
N GLY A 81 5.80 4.01 -5.69
CA GLY A 81 5.34 5.03 -4.76
C GLY A 81 3.82 5.23 -4.75
N GLY A 82 3.11 4.61 -5.68
CA GLY A 82 1.67 4.75 -5.85
C GLY A 82 0.83 3.86 -4.95
N TYR A 83 -0.47 4.13 -4.97
CA TYR A 83 -1.51 3.28 -4.42
C TYR A 83 -2.31 2.70 -5.57
N ILE A 84 -2.33 1.37 -5.66
CA ILE A 84 -2.92 0.62 -6.76
C ILE A 84 -4.17 -0.05 -6.21
N ASP A 85 -5.33 0.29 -6.79
CA ASP A 85 -6.62 -0.32 -6.48
C ASP A 85 -7.31 -0.77 -7.77
N ILE A 86 -8.05 -1.88 -7.69
CA ILE A 86 -8.77 -2.60 -8.75
C ILE A 86 -8.04 -2.68 -10.11
N PHE A 87 -7.66 -3.88 -10.55
CA PHE A 87 -6.92 -4.12 -11.80
C PHE A 87 -7.49 -3.32 -12.99
N ARG A 88 -6.63 -2.52 -13.66
CA ARG A 88 -6.91 -1.49 -14.69
C ARG A 88 -7.33 -0.08 -14.22
N ARG A 89 -7.58 0.15 -12.94
CA ARG A 89 -7.80 1.50 -12.39
C ARG A 89 -6.49 2.06 -11.87
N PHE A 90 -5.66 2.56 -12.79
CA PHE A 90 -4.39 3.20 -12.44
C PHE A 90 -4.63 4.64 -11.97
N GLY A 91 -4.06 5.01 -10.82
CA GLY A 91 -4.02 6.40 -10.35
C GLY A 91 -4.36 6.57 -8.87
N GLU A 92 -4.19 7.78 -8.35
CA GLU A 92 -4.60 8.13 -6.99
C GLU A 92 -6.11 7.93 -6.82
N PRO A 93 -6.55 7.08 -5.89
CA PRO A 93 -7.95 7.02 -5.52
C PRO A 93 -8.43 8.35 -4.95
N TRP A 94 -9.54 8.85 -5.49
CA TRP A 94 -10.24 10.04 -5.00
C TRP A 94 -10.72 9.91 -3.54
N TRP A 95 -10.74 8.69 -3.00
CA TRP A 95 -11.09 8.41 -1.60
C TRP A 95 -9.89 8.29 -0.66
N GLN A 96 -8.66 8.56 -1.13
CA GLN A 96 -7.52 8.66 -0.22
C GLN A 96 -7.70 9.83 0.75
N SER A 97 -7.43 9.58 2.03
CA SER A 97 -7.49 10.63 3.04
C SER A 97 -6.37 11.65 2.85
N GLY A 98 -6.61 12.90 3.26
CA GLY A 98 -5.56 13.93 3.22
C GLY A 98 -4.31 13.55 4.03
N ALA A 99 -4.50 12.85 5.16
CA ALA A 99 -3.40 12.35 5.98
C ALA A 99 -2.52 11.32 5.26
N ALA A 100 -3.10 10.47 4.39
CA ALA A 100 -2.33 9.50 3.61
C ALA A 100 -1.42 10.16 2.55
N ARG A 101 -1.74 11.40 2.16
CA ARG A 101 -1.00 12.19 1.16
C ARG A 101 -0.03 13.19 1.80
N ASP A 102 -0.01 13.30 3.12
CA ASP A 102 0.88 14.20 3.84
C ASP A 102 2.28 13.59 3.98
N GLY A 103 3.19 14.02 3.10
CA GLY A 103 4.59 13.59 3.13
C GLY A 103 5.32 13.96 4.43
N THR A 104 4.93 15.06 5.08
CA THR A 104 5.52 15.46 6.37
C THR A 104 5.09 14.50 7.47
N LEU A 105 3.81 14.14 7.50
CA LEU A 105 3.29 13.15 8.46
C LEU A 105 3.93 11.78 8.22
N ALA A 106 4.11 11.37 6.97
CA ALA A 106 4.78 10.11 6.63
C ALA A 106 6.24 10.08 7.14
N MET A 107 7.00 11.17 7.00
CA MET A 107 8.37 11.25 7.52
C MET A 107 8.42 11.21 9.05
N LYS A 108 7.49 11.90 9.73
CA LYS A 108 7.37 11.82 11.19
C LYS A 108 7.05 10.40 11.65
N LEU A 109 6.17 9.71 10.94
CA LEU A 109 5.79 8.33 11.23
C LEU A 109 6.98 7.37 11.04
N GLU A 110 7.79 7.55 9.99
CA GLU A 110 9.00 6.75 9.74
C GLU A 110 10.01 6.90 10.90
N VAL A 111 10.32 8.13 11.30
CA VAL A 111 11.24 8.40 12.43
C VAL A 111 10.72 7.79 13.72
N TRP A 112 9.43 7.97 14.01
CA TRP A 112 8.80 7.38 15.20
C TRP A 112 8.85 5.84 15.15
N THR A 113 8.52 5.25 13.99
CA THR A 113 8.51 3.79 13.81
C THR A 113 9.88 3.20 14.03
N ARG A 114 10.94 3.79 13.47
CA ARG A 114 12.32 3.35 13.69
C ARG A 114 12.73 3.39 15.15
N ALA A 115 12.39 4.47 15.86
CA ALA A 115 12.68 4.61 17.28
C ALA A 115 11.94 3.55 18.12
N THR A 116 10.65 3.32 17.84
CA THR A 116 9.82 2.32 18.53
C THR A 116 10.33 0.90 18.26
N MET A 117 10.54 0.54 17.00
CA MET A 117 11.03 -0.78 16.59
C MET A 117 12.43 -1.07 17.15
N GLY A 118 13.30 -0.07 17.21
CA GLY A 118 14.62 -0.20 17.84
C GLY A 118 14.53 -0.40 19.35
N LYS A 119 13.67 0.36 20.05
CA LYS A 119 13.44 0.19 21.50
C LYS A 119 12.92 -1.20 21.85
N GLU A 120 12.08 -1.77 20.99
CA GLU A 120 11.49 -3.09 21.18
C GLU A 120 12.35 -4.24 20.62
N GLY A 121 13.49 -3.94 20.00
CA GLY A 121 14.44 -4.93 19.51
C GLY A 121 14.04 -5.62 18.20
N TRP A 122 13.10 -5.06 17.44
CA TRP A 122 12.69 -5.56 16.11
C TRP A 122 13.65 -5.16 15.00
N THR A 123 14.46 -4.14 15.24
CA THR A 123 15.50 -3.69 14.33
C THR A 123 16.80 -3.57 15.10
N GLU A 124 17.91 -3.90 14.44
CA GLU A 124 19.23 -3.61 15.00
C GLU A 124 19.31 -2.12 15.34
N VAL A 125 19.67 -1.81 16.60
CA VAL A 125 20.07 -0.45 16.96
C VAL A 125 21.38 -0.22 16.22
N GLY A 126 21.31 0.47 15.08
CA GLY A 126 22.48 0.71 14.24
C GLY A 126 23.63 1.23 15.08
N THR A 127 24.64 0.39 15.30
CA THR A 127 25.94 0.81 15.80
C THR A 127 26.60 1.56 14.65
N ASN A 128 26.44 2.88 14.65
CA ASN A 128 27.37 3.77 13.97
C ASN A 128 28.66 3.87 14.79
#